data_AF-A0AAU6MLY6-F1
#
_entry.id   AF-A0AAU6MLY6-F1
#
_cell.length_a   1.000
_cell.length_b   1.000
_cell.length_c   1.000
_cell.angle_alpha   90.00
_cell.angle_beta   90.00
_cell.angle_gamma   90.00
#
_symmetry.space_group_name_H-M   'P 1'
#
loop_
_entity.id
_entity.type
_entity.pdbx_description
1 polymer ?
#
loop_
_entity_poly.entity_id
_entity_poly.type
_entity_poly.pdbx_seq_one_letter_code
_entity_poly.pdbx_strand_id
1 'polypeptide(L)'
;MDQQSTHGHEDRDHDIWGTIDELCGWLDAETGIPPAQDLLLRMLKLSEEVGEVAQAVIGATGQNPRKGATHSWQDVEAELCDVIVTAMVALRTLTPDAAAVLDRHVRGVAARPRAPLAPSRPRITGHGGAATGG
;
A
#
# COMPACT_ATOMS: atom_id res chain seq x y z
N MET A 1 -13.32 -29.97 -42.41
CA MET A 1 -13.39 -30.58 -41.06
C MET A 1 -12.34 -29.86 -40.25
N ASP A 2 -12.68 -28.65 -39.83
CA ASP A 2 -11.79 -27.75 -39.11
C ASP A 2 -11.74 -28.19 -37.65
N GLN A 3 -10.58 -28.66 -37.20
CA GLN A 3 -10.35 -28.91 -35.78
C GLN A 3 -9.88 -27.61 -35.15
N GLN A 4 -10.85 -26.82 -34.67
CA GLN A 4 -10.64 -25.88 -33.58
C GLN A 4 -10.35 -26.70 -32.31
N SER A 5 -9.08 -26.95 -32.01
CA SER A 5 -8.68 -27.42 -30.69
C SER A 5 -8.33 -26.21 -29.83
N THR A 6 -9.23 -25.97 -28.90
CA THR A 6 -9.21 -25.01 -27.80
C THR A 6 -7.89 -25.08 -27.01
N HIS A 7 -6.97 -24.18 -27.29
CA HIS A 7 -6.07 -23.69 -26.24
C HIS A 7 -6.79 -22.52 -25.57
N GLY A 8 -7.70 -22.87 -24.66
CA GLY A 8 -8.13 -21.94 -23.64
C GLY A 8 -6.88 -21.49 -22.92
N HIS A 9 -6.55 -20.22 -23.08
CA HIS A 9 -5.50 -19.54 -22.33
C HIS A 9 -5.94 -19.57 -20.87
N GLU A 10 -5.61 -20.65 -20.16
CA GLU A 10 -5.55 -20.67 -18.71
C GLU A 10 -4.36 -19.80 -18.26
N ASP A 11 -4.41 -18.50 -18.60
CA ASP A 11 -3.82 -17.52 -17.72
C ASP A 11 -4.71 -17.56 -16.47
N ARG A 12 -4.33 -18.44 -15.54
CA ARG A 12 -4.91 -18.49 -14.21
C ARG A 12 -4.75 -17.09 -13.66
N ASP A 13 -5.85 -16.32 -13.62
CA ASP A 13 -5.97 -15.17 -12.75
C ASP A 13 -5.42 -15.61 -11.39
N HIS A 14 -4.22 -15.12 -11.05
CA HIS A 14 -3.56 -15.49 -9.82
C HIS A 14 -4.39 -14.91 -8.69
N ASP A 15 -5.12 -15.78 -7.99
CA ASP A 15 -5.92 -15.36 -6.85
C ASP A 15 -4.98 -14.81 -5.77
N ILE A 16 -5.00 -13.50 -5.61
CA ILE A 16 -4.17 -12.79 -4.64
C ILE A 16 -4.38 -13.37 -3.23
N TRP A 17 -5.61 -13.78 -2.88
CA TRP A 17 -5.87 -14.35 -1.57
C TRP A 17 -5.33 -15.77 -1.42
N GLY A 18 -5.41 -16.60 -2.47
CA GLY A 18 -4.73 -17.90 -2.49
C GLY A 18 -3.22 -17.77 -2.28
N THR A 19 -2.61 -16.74 -2.87
CA THR A 19 -1.17 -16.45 -2.69
C THR A 19 -0.85 -16.00 -1.26
N ILE A 20 -1.69 -15.14 -0.68
CA ILE A 20 -1.55 -14.72 0.72
C ILE A 20 -1.75 -15.91 1.68
N ASP A 21 -2.69 -16.81 1.39
CA ASP A 21 -2.91 -18.02 2.18
C ASP A 21 -1.68 -18.94 2.16
N GLU A 22 -1.07 -19.13 0.99
CA GLU A 22 0.18 -19.90 0.85
C GLU A 22 1.33 -19.26 1.64
N LEU A 23 1.49 -17.94 1.56
CA LEU A 23 2.50 -17.19 2.32
C LEU A 23 2.28 -17.31 3.84
N CYS A 24 1.05 -17.15 4.32
CA CYS A 24 0.71 -17.34 5.72
C CYS A 24 1.03 -18.78 6.18
N GLY A 25 0.64 -19.79 5.39
CA GLY A 25 0.92 -21.19 5.72
C GLY A 25 2.42 -21.50 5.82
N TRP A 26 3.24 -20.94 4.92
CA TRP A 26 4.69 -21.06 4.99
C TRP A 26 5.27 -20.36 6.25
N LEU A 27 4.82 -19.14 6.52
CA LEU A 27 5.27 -18.34 7.66
C LEU A 27 4.92 -18.96 9.02
N ASP A 28 3.74 -19.56 9.14
CA ASP A 28 3.30 -20.28 10.33
C ASP A 28 4.15 -21.54 10.57
N ALA A 29 4.57 -22.21 9.49
CA ALA A 29 5.41 -23.40 9.57
C ALA A 29 6.85 -23.09 10.01
N GLU A 30 7.41 -21.95 9.60
CA GLU A 30 8.82 -21.61 9.85
C GLU A 30 9.07 -20.95 11.22
N THR A 31 8.12 -20.20 11.76
CA THR A 31 8.37 -19.39 12.96
C THR A 31 8.26 -20.21 14.26
N GLY A 32 7.28 -21.10 14.38
CA GLY A 32 7.05 -21.88 15.61
C GLY A 32 6.67 -21.04 16.83
N ILE A 33 6.18 -19.81 16.63
CA ILE A 33 5.87 -18.83 17.68
C ILE A 33 4.38 -18.92 18.08
N PRO A 34 4.00 -18.62 19.34
CA PRO A 34 2.59 -18.59 19.73
C PRO A 34 1.75 -17.58 18.91
N PRO A 35 0.47 -17.89 18.58
CA PRO A 35 -0.35 -17.06 17.67
C PRO A 35 -0.47 -15.59 18.05
N ALA A 36 -0.58 -15.28 19.35
CA ALA A 36 -0.69 -13.89 19.82
C ALA A 36 0.59 -13.10 19.56
N GLN A 37 1.76 -13.73 19.64
CA GLN A 37 3.03 -13.09 19.36
C GLN A 37 3.28 -12.99 17.85
N ASP A 38 2.88 -14.00 17.06
CA ASP A 38 2.96 -13.91 15.59
C ASP A 38 2.18 -12.69 15.07
N LEU A 39 0.93 -12.52 15.52
CA LEU A 39 0.12 -11.36 15.17
C LEU A 39 0.81 -10.03 15.48
N LEU A 40 1.45 -9.91 16.65
CA LEU A 40 2.20 -8.70 17.01
C LEU A 40 3.37 -8.47 16.05
N LEU A 41 4.11 -9.52 15.69
CA LEU A 41 5.21 -9.43 14.74
C LEU A 41 4.74 -9.02 13.34
N ARG A 42 3.57 -9.50 12.87
CA ARG A 42 2.97 -9.04 11.60
C ARG A 42 2.65 -7.54 11.62
N MET A 43 2.14 -7.03 12.73
CA MET A 43 1.85 -5.60 12.89
C MET A 43 3.14 -4.76 12.94
N LEU A 44 4.20 -5.28 13.55
CA LEU A 44 5.51 -4.61 13.54
C LEU A 44 6.13 -4.60 12.15
N LYS A 45 6.05 -5.72 11.41
CA LYS A 45 6.52 -5.79 10.01
C LYS A 45 5.82 -4.77 9.12
N LEU A 46 4.50 -4.59 9.29
CA LEU A 46 3.78 -3.53 8.57
C LEU A 46 4.36 -2.12 8.82
N SER A 47 4.80 -1.83 10.05
CA SER A 47 5.39 -0.53 10.37
C SER A 47 6.78 -0.36 9.76
N GLU A 48 7.53 -1.45 9.61
CA GLU A 48 8.82 -1.49 8.90
C GLU A 48 8.62 -1.11 7.41
N GLU A 49 7.70 -1.77 6.70
CA GLU A 49 7.45 -1.51 5.27
C GLU A 49 7.02 -0.05 5.00
N VAL A 50 6.21 0.54 5.89
CA VAL A 50 5.84 1.96 5.79
C VAL A 50 7.06 2.87 5.93
N GLY A 51 8.04 2.47 6.75
CA GLY A 51 9.33 3.15 6.86
C GLY A 51 10.16 3.05 5.58
N GLU A 52 10.12 1.90 4.90
CA GLU A 52 10.81 1.68 3.62
C GLU A 52 10.20 2.52 2.50
N VAL A 53 8.86 2.62 2.42
CA VAL A 53 8.18 3.59 1.54
C VAL A 53 8.68 5.02 1.80
N ALA A 54 8.76 5.43 3.07
CA ALA A 54 9.24 6.78 3.41
C ALA A 54 10.70 6.99 2.98
N GLN A 55 11.55 5.97 3.16
CA GLN A 55 12.94 6.00 2.70
C GLN A 55 13.03 6.11 1.17
N ALA A 56 12.25 5.32 0.44
CA ALA A 56 12.22 5.33 -1.03
C ALA A 56 11.75 6.69 -1.55
N VAL A 57 10.71 7.30 -0.95
CA VAL A 57 10.24 8.65 -1.34
C VAL A 57 11.32 9.71 -1.10
N ILE A 58 11.99 9.69 0.06
CA ILE A 58 13.10 10.62 0.35
C ILE A 58 14.23 10.43 -0.67
N GLY A 59 14.50 9.18 -1.03
CA GLY A 59 15.46 8.81 -2.07
C GLY A 59 15.08 9.29 -3.46
N ALA A 60 13.81 9.14 -3.87
CA ALA A 60 13.31 9.52 -5.19
C ALA A 60 13.19 11.03 -5.38
N THR A 61 12.86 11.75 -4.30
CA THR A 61 12.73 13.21 -4.30
C THR A 61 14.06 13.94 -4.11
N GLY A 62 15.15 13.20 -3.83
CA GLY A 62 16.48 13.75 -3.61
C GLY A 62 16.59 14.67 -2.39
N GLN A 63 15.67 14.55 -1.43
CA GLN A 63 15.59 15.43 -0.27
C GLN A 63 16.73 15.22 0.73
N ASN A 64 17.58 14.21 0.53
CA ASN A 64 18.80 14.02 1.31
C ASN A 64 19.97 14.82 0.71
N PRO A 65 20.37 15.96 1.33
CA PRO A 65 21.37 16.86 0.74
C PRO A 65 22.77 16.23 0.63
N ARG A 66 23.03 15.13 1.36
CA ARG A 66 24.32 14.42 1.34
C ARG A 66 24.42 13.34 0.25
N LYS A 67 23.30 12.88 -0.29
CA LYS A 67 23.27 11.74 -1.22
C LYS A 67 22.55 12.02 -2.55
N GLY A 68 21.80 13.11 -2.67
CA GLY A 68 21.00 13.38 -3.87
C GLY A 68 19.90 12.34 -4.06
N ALA A 69 19.45 12.14 -5.31
CA ALA A 69 18.47 11.10 -5.62
C ALA A 69 19.12 9.72 -5.57
N THR A 70 18.60 8.82 -4.72
CA THR A 70 19.14 7.46 -4.52
C THR A 70 18.16 6.35 -4.91
N HIS A 71 16.90 6.70 -5.12
CA HIS A 71 15.83 5.80 -5.54
C HIS A 71 15.07 6.42 -6.70
N SER A 72 14.24 5.62 -7.33
CA SER A 72 13.30 5.97 -8.38
C SER A 72 11.87 5.93 -7.84
N TRP A 73 10.91 6.43 -8.61
CA TRP A 73 9.49 6.27 -8.26
C TRP A 73 9.02 4.81 -8.41
N GLN A 74 9.69 4.01 -9.24
CA GLN A 74 9.45 2.57 -9.34
C GLN A 74 9.84 1.84 -8.05
N ASP A 75 10.88 2.29 -7.35
CA ASP A 75 11.21 1.75 -6.03
C ASP A 75 10.08 2.06 -5.04
N VAL A 76 9.52 3.27 -5.07
CA VAL A 76 8.34 3.63 -4.24
C VAL A 76 7.13 2.74 -4.56
N GLU A 77 6.89 2.41 -5.83
CA GLU A 77 5.82 1.50 -6.24
C GLU A 77 6.04 0.09 -5.64
N ALA A 78 7.27 -0.42 -5.67
CA ALA A 78 7.61 -1.70 -5.07
C ALA A 78 7.37 -1.71 -3.56
N GLU A 79 7.86 -0.70 -2.83
CA GLU A 79 7.65 -0.60 -1.38
C GLU A 79 6.16 -0.48 -1.01
N LEU A 80 5.35 0.19 -1.85
CA LEU A 80 3.90 0.25 -1.64
C LEU A 80 3.24 -1.12 -1.84
N CYS A 81 3.71 -1.93 -2.79
CA CYS A 81 3.27 -3.31 -2.94
C CYS A 81 3.64 -4.14 -1.70
N ASP A 82 4.83 -3.97 -1.14
CA ASP A 82 5.26 -4.68 0.08
C ASP A 82 4.41 -4.31 1.29
N VAL A 83 4.03 -3.03 1.44
CA VAL A 83 3.05 -2.60 2.46
C VAL A 83 1.70 -3.29 2.26
N ILE A 84 1.19 -3.35 1.02
CA ILE A 84 -0.12 -3.98 0.73
C ILE A 84 -0.08 -5.47 1.06
N VAL A 85 0.93 -6.20 0.58
CA VAL A 85 1.09 -7.64 0.84
C VAL A 85 1.23 -7.89 2.34
N THR A 86 2.06 -7.11 3.04
CA THR A 86 2.26 -7.25 4.49
C THR A 86 0.99 -6.96 5.27
N ALA A 87 0.19 -5.96 4.87
CA ALA A 87 -1.10 -5.68 5.47
C ALA A 87 -2.12 -6.81 5.24
N MET A 88 -2.11 -7.42 4.05
CA MET A 88 -2.97 -8.58 3.75
C MET A 88 -2.60 -9.80 4.59
N VAL A 89 -1.31 -10.11 4.72
CA VAL A 89 -0.81 -11.16 5.61
C VAL A 89 -1.23 -10.88 7.06
N ALA A 90 -1.01 -9.66 7.55
CA ALA A 90 -1.41 -9.28 8.91
C ALA A 90 -2.93 -9.42 9.15
N LEU A 91 -3.76 -9.03 8.17
CA LEU A 91 -5.21 -9.19 8.25
C LEU A 91 -5.59 -10.69 8.24
N ARG A 92 -4.91 -11.50 7.44
CA ARG A 92 -5.15 -12.95 7.34
C ARG A 92 -4.73 -13.72 8.59
N THR A 93 -3.66 -13.28 9.26
CA THR A 93 -3.27 -13.78 10.58
C THR A 93 -4.30 -13.37 11.64
N LEU A 94 -4.87 -12.16 11.55
CA LEU A 94 -5.88 -11.69 12.50
C LEU A 94 -7.22 -12.41 12.34
N THR A 95 -7.61 -12.76 11.11
CA THR A 95 -8.89 -13.42 10.82
C THR A 95 -8.81 -14.30 9.58
N PRO A 96 -9.41 -15.51 9.60
CA PRO A 96 -9.50 -16.35 8.40
C PRO A 96 -10.41 -15.74 7.32
N ASP A 97 -11.32 -14.83 7.68
CA ASP A 97 -12.28 -14.20 6.75
C ASP A 97 -11.73 -12.92 6.10
N ALA A 98 -10.40 -12.76 6.05
CA ALA A 98 -9.72 -11.54 5.63
C ALA A 98 -10.21 -10.99 4.28
N ALA A 99 -10.41 -11.87 3.28
CA ALA A 99 -10.93 -11.49 1.98
C ALA A 99 -12.29 -10.80 2.06
N ALA A 100 -13.24 -11.40 2.79
CA ALA A 100 -14.58 -10.84 2.98
C ALA A 100 -14.57 -9.56 3.82
N VAL A 101 -13.66 -9.45 4.79
CA VAL A 101 -13.47 -8.25 5.61
C VAL A 101 -13.00 -7.08 4.74
N LEU A 102 -11.95 -7.30 3.93
CA LEU A 102 -11.41 -6.26 3.05
C LEU A 102 -12.46 -5.83 2.02
N ASP A 103 -13.08 -6.78 1.34
CA ASP A 103 -14.08 -6.55 0.31
C ASP A 103 -15.28 -5.75 0.85
N ARG A 104 -15.81 -6.12 2.02
CA ARG A 104 -16.85 -5.33 2.71
C ARG A 104 -16.37 -3.93 3.06
N HIS A 105 -15.14 -3.78 3.53
CA HIS A 105 -14.57 -2.47 3.87
C HIS A 105 -14.46 -1.57 2.63
N VAL A 106 -13.91 -2.09 1.53
CA VAL A 106 -13.74 -1.39 0.26
C VAL A 106 -15.10 -0.97 -0.31
N ARG A 107 -16.10 -1.86 -0.32
CA ARG A 107 -17.48 -1.49 -0.71
C ARG A 107 -18.04 -0.37 0.16
N GLY A 108 -17.81 -0.44 1.47
CA GLY A 108 -18.21 0.59 2.41
C GLY A 108 -17.56 1.95 2.11
N VAL A 109 -16.28 1.97 1.72
CA VAL A 109 -15.58 3.19 1.27
C VAL A 109 -16.16 3.70 -0.05
N ALA A 110 -16.38 2.82 -1.02
CA ALA A 110 -16.89 3.18 -2.34
C ALA A 110 -18.32 3.76 -2.30
N ALA A 111 -19.15 3.32 -1.36
CA ALA A 111 -20.51 3.81 -1.16
C ALA A 111 -20.59 5.20 -0.48
N ARG A 112 -19.48 5.75 0.04
CA ARG A 112 -19.49 7.05 0.71
C ARG A 112 -19.75 8.18 -0.30
N PRO A 113 -20.66 9.12 -0.01
CA PRO A 113 -20.83 10.32 -0.82
C PRO A 113 -19.52 11.09 -0.96
N ARG A 114 -19.13 11.45 -2.19
CA ARG A 114 -17.97 12.29 -2.45
C ARG A 114 -18.40 13.75 -2.41
N ALA A 115 -18.09 14.45 -1.33
CA ALA A 115 -18.17 15.91 -1.35
C ALA A 115 -17.06 16.42 -2.30
N PRO A 116 -17.38 17.31 -3.27
CA PRO A 116 -16.34 18.01 -4.01
C PRO A 116 -15.40 18.70 -3.01
N LEU A 117 -14.08 18.61 -3.23
CA LEU A 117 -13.14 19.46 -2.50
C LEU A 117 -13.64 20.90 -2.69
N ALA A 118 -13.99 21.58 -1.60
CA ALA A 118 -14.37 22.99 -1.67
C ALA A 118 -13.24 23.73 -2.40
N PRO A 119 -13.53 24.58 -3.40
CA PRO A 119 -12.47 25.31 -4.09
C PRO A 119 -11.64 26.06 -3.06
N SER A 120 -10.33 25.85 -3.10
CA SER A 120 -9.36 26.55 -2.26
C SER A 120 -9.63 28.05 -2.40
N ARG A 121 -9.98 28.70 -1.29
CA ARG A 121 -10.16 30.17 -1.28
C ARG A 121 -8.91 30.81 -1.92
N PRO A 122 -9.06 31.71 -2.90
CA PRO A 122 -7.93 32.41 -3.47
C PRO A 122 -7.17 33.11 -2.34
N ARG A 123 -5.86 32.84 -2.26
CA ARG A 123 -4.94 33.52 -1.36
C ARG A 123 -4.99 35.00 -1.73
N ILE A 124 -5.52 35.84 -0.83
CA ILE A 124 -5.39 37.30 -0.97
C ILE A 124 -3.88 37.60 -0.95
N THR A 125 -3.29 37.78 -2.12
CA THR A 125 -1.97 38.37 -2.25
C THR A 125 -2.12 39.86 -1.95
N GLY A 126 -1.96 40.22 -0.68
CA GLY A 126 -1.74 41.60 -0.28
C GLY A 126 -0.39 42.04 -0.85
N HIS A 127 -0.41 42.70 -2.00
CA HIS A 127 0.69 43.51 -2.49
C HIS A 127 0.23 44.96 -2.52
N GLY A 128 0.90 45.79 -1.73
CA GLY A 128 0.61 47.21 -1.58
C GLY A 128 1.51 47.81 -0.52
N GLY A 129 2.82 47.80 -0.78
CA GLY A 129 3.76 48.60 -0.01
C GLY A 129 3.58 50.09 -0.31
N ALA A 130 3.83 50.93 0.69
CA ALA A 130 4.40 52.24 0.49
C ALA A 130 5.12 52.65 1.77
N ALA A 131 6.45 52.66 1.70
CA ALA A 131 7.29 53.43 2.59
C ALA A 131 7.19 54.92 2.21
N THR A 132 6.94 55.77 3.18
CA THR A 132 7.34 57.19 3.26
C THR A 132 7.47 57.45 4.78
N GLY A 133 8.62 57.75 5.38
CA GLY A 133 9.56 58.82 5.02
C GLY A 133 9.07 60.11 5.67
N GLY A 134 9.58 60.44 6.86
CA GLY A 134 9.25 61.67 7.62
C GLY A 134 9.45 61.51 9.12
#